data_AF-A0A2H2YSZ9-F1
#
_entry.id   AF-A0A2H2YSZ9-F1
#
_cell.length_a   1.000
_cell.length_b   1.000
_cell.length_c   1.000
_cell.angle_alpha   90.00
_cell.angle_beta   90.00
_cell.angle_gamma   90.00
#
_symmetry.space_group_name_H-M   'P 1'
#
loop_
_entity.id
_entity.type
_entity.pdbx_description
1 polymer ?
#
loop_
_entity_poly.entity_id
_entity_poly.type
_entity_poly.pdbx_seq_one_letter_code
_entity_poly.pdbx_strand_id
1 'polypeptide(L)'
;MAKTPLRFEGRILFLSSHCEAVRAQLQGHDITLTAALPLRDDISTDEITPVVVMMTYDARLGEFPYVGFKVEGVCPIGNFAVQAGGFTVTVTGKRYGKGSSRESSPLAVA
;
A
#
# COMPACT_ATOMS: atom_id res chain seq x y z
N MET A 1 20.85 0.15 -24.81
CA MET A 1 21.23 0.50 -23.42
C MET A 1 20.86 -0.67 -22.52
N ALA A 2 21.84 -1.28 -21.86
CA ALA A 2 21.55 -2.26 -20.80
C ALA A 2 20.94 -1.52 -19.60
N LYS A 3 19.79 -1.96 -19.11
CA LYS A 3 19.18 -1.41 -17.89
C LYS A 3 19.87 -2.03 -16.69
N THR A 4 20.53 -1.20 -15.87
CA THR A 4 21.00 -1.64 -14.55
C THR A 4 19.79 -1.84 -13.65
N PRO A 5 19.60 -3.02 -13.04
CA PRO A 5 18.47 -3.26 -12.16
C PRO A 5 18.67 -2.50 -10.84
N LEU A 6 17.67 -1.70 -10.45
CA LEU A 6 17.56 -1.18 -9.09
C LEU A 6 17.16 -2.33 -8.16
N ARG A 7 17.88 -2.49 -7.05
CA ARG A 7 17.56 -3.47 -6.00
C ARG A 7 17.04 -2.71 -4.79
N PHE A 8 15.83 -3.06 -4.35
CA PHE A 8 15.28 -2.61 -3.08
C PHE A 8 15.46 -3.74 -2.07
N GLU A 9 15.85 -3.39 -0.85
CA GLU A 9 15.82 -4.33 0.27
C GLU A 9 14.39 -4.34 0.83
N GLY A 10 13.81 -5.53 1.04
CA GLY A 10 12.43 -5.69 1.52
C GLY A 10 11.47 -6.26 0.49
N ARG A 11 10.19 -6.39 0.89
CA ARG A 11 9.14 -7.05 0.12
C ARG A 11 8.35 -6.05 -0.72
N ILE A 12 7.72 -6.54 -1.79
CA ILE A 12 6.83 -5.74 -2.64
C ILE A 12 5.39 -5.96 -2.17
N LEU A 13 4.68 -4.86 -1.90
CA LEU A 13 3.24 -4.86 -1.66
C LEU A 13 2.50 -4.53 -2.96
N PHE A 14 1.84 -5.51 -3.55
CA PHE A 14 0.89 -5.30 -4.63
C PHE A 14 -0.50 -4.97 -4.08
N LEU A 15 -1.01 -3.78 -4.40
CA LEU A 15 -2.38 -3.39 -4.10
C LEU A 15 -3.30 -3.93 -5.20
N SER A 16 -3.66 -5.21 -5.05
CA SER A 16 -4.53 -5.96 -5.96
C SER A 16 -5.99 -5.58 -5.82
N SER A 17 -6.76 -5.77 -6.89
CA SER A 17 -8.23 -5.76 -6.85
C SER A 17 -8.82 -7.06 -6.29
N HIS A 18 -8.00 -8.05 -5.94
CA HIS A 18 -8.41 -9.27 -5.25
C HIS A 18 -7.95 -9.26 -3.78
N CYS A 19 -8.89 -9.42 -2.85
CA CYS A 19 -8.61 -9.36 -1.42
C CYS A 19 -7.64 -10.47 -0.98
N GLU A 20 -7.82 -11.67 -1.52
CA GLU A 20 -6.96 -12.83 -1.19
C GLU A 20 -5.50 -12.62 -1.59
N ALA A 21 -5.23 -11.95 -2.72
CA ALA A 21 -3.86 -11.61 -3.12
C ALA A 21 -3.21 -10.62 -2.14
N VAL A 22 -3.97 -9.67 -1.60
CA VAL A 22 -3.46 -8.75 -0.56
C VAL A 22 -3.22 -9.51 0.74
N ARG A 23 -4.17 -10.35 1.19
CA ARG A 23 -4.06 -11.14 2.41
C ARG A 23 -2.87 -12.10 2.40
N ALA A 24 -2.64 -12.79 1.28
CA ALA A 24 -1.51 -13.70 1.15
C ALA A 24 -0.17 -12.98 1.41
N GLN A 25 0.00 -11.77 0.87
CA GLN A 25 1.19 -10.95 1.09
C GLN A 25 1.36 -10.56 2.56
N LEU A 26 0.29 -10.11 3.20
CA LEU A 26 0.27 -9.74 4.63
C LEU A 26 0.58 -10.93 5.54
N GLN A 27 0.28 -12.15 5.10
CA GLN A 27 0.63 -13.40 5.79
C GLN A 27 2.08 -13.87 5.53
N GLY A 28 2.87 -13.10 4.79
CA GLY A 28 4.29 -13.43 4.53
C GLY A 28 4.57 -14.07 3.19
N HIS A 29 3.59 -14.26 2.30
CA HIS A 29 3.82 -14.87 0.99
C HIS A 29 4.24 -13.83 -0.06
N ASP A 30 5.37 -14.04 -0.71
CA ASP A 30 5.73 -13.26 -1.89
C ASP A 30 4.98 -13.79 -3.11
N ILE A 31 4.22 -12.91 -3.75
CA ILE A 31 3.45 -13.23 -4.95
C ILE A 31 4.05 -12.56 -6.18
N THR A 32 3.82 -13.14 -7.35
CA THR A 32 4.25 -12.53 -8.61
C THR A 32 3.27 -11.43 -9.04
N LEU A 33 3.73 -10.50 -9.89
CA LEU A 33 2.84 -9.51 -10.50
C LEU A 33 1.64 -10.18 -11.20
N THR A 34 1.86 -11.30 -11.90
CA THR A 34 0.80 -12.05 -12.57
C THR A 34 -0.26 -12.54 -11.58
N ALA A 35 0.14 -13.02 -10.41
CA ALA A 35 -0.79 -13.47 -9.36
C ALA A 35 -1.49 -12.29 -8.66
N ALA A 36 -0.89 -11.09 -8.68
CA ALA A 36 -1.48 -9.89 -8.09
C ALA A 36 -2.43 -9.14 -9.02
N LEU A 37 -2.41 -9.41 -10.33
CA LEU A 37 -3.27 -8.74 -11.30
C LEU A 37 -4.75 -9.18 -11.15
N PRO A 38 -5.71 -8.27 -11.40
CA PRO A 38 -5.51 -6.87 -11.77
C PRO A 38 -5.16 -6.01 -10.54
N LEU A 39 -4.24 -5.06 -10.73
CA LEU A 39 -3.93 -4.07 -9.71
C LEU A 39 -5.06 -3.05 -9.59
N ARG A 40 -5.26 -2.52 -8.38
CA ARG A 40 -6.35 -1.61 -8.10
C ARG A 40 -6.02 -0.19 -8.57
N ASP A 41 -6.90 0.38 -9.39
CA ASP A 41 -6.83 1.76 -9.88
C ASP A 41 -7.49 2.74 -8.89
N ASP A 42 -7.21 4.04 -9.04
CA ASP A 42 -7.89 5.14 -8.33
C ASP A 42 -7.75 5.09 -6.79
N ILE A 43 -6.63 4.61 -6.27
CA ILE A 43 -6.34 4.65 -4.82
C ILE A 43 -6.25 6.11 -4.37
N SER A 44 -7.11 6.48 -3.43
CA SER A 44 -7.23 7.86 -2.95
C SER A 44 -6.33 8.18 -1.76
N THR A 45 -6.08 9.48 -1.52
CA THR A 45 -5.38 9.95 -0.31
C THR A 45 -6.12 9.59 0.98
N ASP A 46 -7.45 9.45 0.93
CA ASP A 46 -8.28 8.91 2.02
C ASP A 46 -7.99 7.44 2.31
N GLU A 47 -7.65 6.67 1.29
CA GLU A 47 -7.36 5.24 1.45
C GLU A 47 -5.93 5.01 1.95
N ILE A 48 -5.00 5.85 1.49
CA ILE A 48 -3.59 5.82 1.93
C ILE A 48 -3.50 6.28 3.39
N THR A 49 -4.15 7.40 3.72
CA THR A 49 -4.14 8.03 5.05
C THR A 49 -5.53 8.61 5.36
N PRO A 50 -6.42 7.83 5.99
CA PRO A 50 -7.71 8.35 6.43
C PRO A 50 -7.55 9.52 7.41
N VAL A 51 -8.56 10.38 7.49
CA VAL A 51 -8.54 11.59 8.37
C VAL A 51 -8.20 11.26 9.83
N VAL A 52 -8.66 10.11 10.33
CA VAL A 52 -8.37 9.68 11.71
C VAL A 52 -6.88 9.41 11.94
N VAL A 53 -6.15 8.98 10.90
CA VAL A 53 -4.70 8.77 10.95
C VAL A 53 -3.96 10.12 10.92
N MET A 54 -4.48 11.11 10.20
CA MET A 54 -3.89 12.46 10.11
C MET A 54 -3.85 13.21 11.45
N MET A 55 -4.63 12.82 12.45
CA MET A 55 -4.49 13.38 13.81
C MET A 55 -3.18 12.96 14.49
N THR A 56 -2.45 12.02 13.91
CA THR A 56 -1.11 11.59 14.32
C THR A 56 -0.09 12.39 13.51
N TYR A 57 0.58 13.36 14.14
CA TYR A 57 1.52 14.28 13.47
C TYR A 57 3.00 13.93 13.68
N ASP A 58 3.30 12.68 14.02
CA ASP A 58 4.65 12.21 14.28
C ASP A 58 5.01 10.97 13.44
N ALA A 59 6.18 10.38 13.71
CA ALA A 59 6.71 9.24 12.97
C ALA A 59 5.77 8.03 12.92
N ARG A 60 4.75 7.96 13.79
CA ARG A 60 3.76 6.87 13.80
C ARG A 60 2.85 6.88 12.57
N LEU A 61 2.86 7.93 11.73
CA LEU A 61 2.12 7.93 10.45
C LEU A 61 2.46 6.71 9.58
N GLY A 62 3.73 6.28 9.56
CA GLY A 62 4.19 5.10 8.82
C GLY A 62 3.66 3.78 9.37
N GLU A 63 3.03 3.77 10.55
CA GLU A 63 2.41 2.59 11.15
C GLU A 63 1.01 2.31 10.58
N PHE A 64 0.38 3.28 9.90
CA PHE A 64 -1.01 3.17 9.43
C PHE A 64 -1.24 3.39 7.91
N PRO A 65 -0.29 3.14 7.00
CA PRO A 65 -0.57 3.25 5.58
C PRO A 65 -1.63 2.25 5.14
N TYR A 66 -2.50 2.69 4.24
CA TYR A 66 -3.52 1.89 3.57
C TYR A 66 -4.59 1.28 4.48
N VAL A 67 -4.75 1.73 5.73
CA VAL A 67 -5.84 1.24 6.60
C VAL A 67 -7.23 1.59 6.08
N GLY A 68 -7.32 2.57 5.16
CA GLY A 68 -8.54 2.87 4.41
C GLY A 68 -8.69 2.11 3.09
N PHE A 69 -7.67 1.37 2.64
CA PHE A 69 -7.70 0.64 1.37
C PHE A 69 -8.79 -0.42 1.39
N LYS A 70 -9.76 -0.28 0.49
CA LYS A 70 -10.92 -1.17 0.38
C LYS A 70 -10.91 -1.93 -0.94
N VAL A 71 -11.11 -3.24 -0.85
CA VAL A 71 -11.22 -4.15 -1.99
C VAL A 71 -12.27 -5.21 -1.68
N GLU A 72 -13.13 -5.53 -2.65
CA GLU A 72 -14.20 -6.52 -2.47
C GLU A 72 -15.07 -6.30 -1.22
N GLY A 73 -15.28 -5.03 -0.85
CA GLY A 73 -16.10 -4.67 0.31
C GLY A 73 -15.38 -4.67 1.66
N VAL A 74 -14.12 -5.07 1.73
CA VAL A 74 -13.35 -5.22 2.99
C VAL A 74 -12.06 -4.39 2.98
N CYS A 75 -11.55 -4.08 4.18
CA CYS A 75 -10.24 -3.44 4.36
C CYS A 75 -9.22 -4.49 4.83
N PRO A 76 -8.43 -5.11 3.93
CA PRO A 76 -7.53 -6.20 4.30
C PRO A 76 -6.26 -5.72 5.02
N ILE A 77 -5.89 -4.44 4.90
CA ILE A 77 -4.67 -3.89 5.49
C ILE A 77 -5.03 -3.25 6.83
N GLY A 78 -4.53 -3.85 7.91
CA GLY A 78 -4.69 -3.32 9.26
C GLY A 78 -3.54 -2.42 9.70
N ASN A 79 -3.64 -1.91 10.93
CA ASN A 79 -2.56 -1.17 11.57
C ASN A 79 -1.28 -2.01 11.60
N PHE A 80 -0.13 -1.35 11.41
CA PHE A 80 1.21 -1.91 11.38
C PHE A 80 1.46 -2.97 10.30
N ALA A 81 0.46 -3.33 9.48
CA ALA A 81 0.55 -4.49 8.59
C ALA A 81 1.60 -4.30 7.49
N VAL A 82 1.81 -3.07 7.02
CA VAL A 82 2.82 -2.77 6.00
C VAL A 82 4.24 -2.90 6.59
N GLN A 83 4.46 -2.29 7.76
CA GLN A 83 5.73 -2.39 8.47
C GLN A 83 6.05 -3.83 8.89
N ALA A 84 5.09 -4.53 9.50
CA ALA A 84 5.23 -5.92 9.95
C ALA A 84 5.44 -6.88 8.78
N GLY A 85 4.86 -6.58 7.62
CA GLY A 85 5.08 -7.32 6.38
C GLY A 85 6.43 -7.06 5.73
N GLY A 86 7.21 -6.09 6.22
CA GLY A 86 8.55 -5.75 5.69
C GLY A 86 8.52 -5.19 4.27
N PHE A 87 7.44 -4.50 3.90
CA PHE A 87 7.29 -3.96 2.55
C PHE A 87 8.01 -2.63 2.40
N THR A 88 8.75 -2.48 1.31
CA THR A 88 9.51 -1.26 0.98
C THR A 88 9.17 -0.69 -0.39
N VAL A 89 8.37 -1.43 -1.17
CA VAL A 89 7.89 -1.00 -2.48
C VAL A 89 6.40 -1.31 -2.58
N THR A 90 5.58 -0.30 -2.89
CA THR A 90 4.17 -0.51 -3.22
C THR A 90 3.96 -0.43 -4.74
N VAL A 91 3.21 -1.37 -5.28
CA VAL A 91 2.83 -1.41 -6.71
C VAL A 91 1.32 -1.43 -6.83
N THR A 92 0.79 -0.56 -7.69
CA THR A 92 -0.64 -0.26 -7.82
C THR A 92 -1.01 -0.04 -9.28
N GLY A 93 -2.30 0.02 -9.54
CA GLY A 93 -2.83 0.47 -10.82
C GLY A 93 -2.67 1.98 -11.04
N LYS A 94 -3.44 2.52 -11.98
CA LYS A 94 -3.41 3.92 -12.39
C LYS A 94 -3.98 4.84 -11.31
N ARG A 95 -3.59 6.12 -11.37
CA ARG A 95 -4.13 7.22 -10.55
C ARG A 95 -4.00 7.01 -9.03
N TYR A 96 -2.82 6.60 -8.60
CA TYR A 96 -2.46 6.53 -7.18
C TYR A 96 -2.39 7.94 -6.55
N GLY A 97 -2.93 8.09 -5.35
CA GLY A 97 -2.99 9.38 -4.63
C GLY A 97 -4.08 10.32 -5.16
N LYS A 98 -5.19 9.78 -5.69
CA LYS A 98 -6.32 10.59 -6.17
C LYS A 98 -7.04 11.28 -5.01
N GLY A 99 -7.63 12.45 -5.28
CA GLY A 99 -8.51 13.14 -4.34
C GLY A 99 -7.92 14.47 -3.90
N SER A 100 -8.37 14.97 -2.74
CA SER A 100 -7.78 16.18 -2.17
C SER A 100 -6.31 15.93 -1.84
N SER A 101 -5.46 16.91 -2.15
CA SER A 101 -4.05 16.87 -1.78
C SER A 101 -3.94 16.74 -0.27
N ARG A 102 -3.12 15.80 0.19
CA ARG A 102 -2.83 15.57 1.60
C ARG A 102 -1.34 15.38 1.77
N GLU A 103 -0.72 16.32 2.46
CA GLU A 103 0.72 16.35 2.69
C GLU A 103 1.17 15.16 3.55
N SER A 104 0.28 14.61 4.36
CA SER A 104 0.51 13.40 5.16
C SER A 104 0.53 12.11 4.34
N SER A 105 -0.07 12.06 3.15
CA SER A 105 -0.15 10.80 2.38
C SER A 105 1.21 10.31 1.90
N PRO A 106 2.11 11.17 1.36
CA PRO A 106 3.49 10.77 1.11
C PRO A 106 4.23 10.34 2.39
N LEU A 107 3.97 10.99 3.53
CA LEU A 107 4.67 10.69 4.79
C LEU A 107 4.31 9.33 5.37
N ALA A 108 3.11 8.80 5.12
CA ALA A 108 2.71 7.48 5.61
C ALA A 108 3.30 6.33 4.79
N VAL A 109 3.76 6.60 3.56
CA VAL A 109 4.32 5.59 2.64
C VAL A 109 5.81 5.82 2.34
N ALA A 110 6.43 6.74 3.09
CA ALA A 110 7.86 7.01 3.07
C ALA A 110 8.60 6.03 3.98
#